data_AF-A0A816GMQ2-F1
#
_entry.id   AF-A0A816GMQ2-F1
#
_cell.length_a   1.000
_cell.length_b   1.000
_cell.length_c   1.000
_cell.angle_alpha   90.00
_cell.angle_beta   90.00
_cell.angle_gamma   90.00
#
_symmetry.space_group_name_H-M   'P 1'
#
loop_
_entity.id
_entity.type
_entity.pdbx_description
1 polymer ?
#
loop_
_entity_poly.entity_id
_entity_poly.type
_entity_poly.pdbx_seq_one_letter_code
_entity_poly.pdbx_strand_id
1 'polypeptide(L)'
;MLGVAMHAGRGKPFPPGSRPPEDSKLTRVKIQKTPTTTTNEIEFTRDVRVNRVIHNDTENDPYFFILLLSTAIFSDRSNCTRTIVYGLLYLIIRILYAIAYIMAFQPWRSIIYAFGLALTLACSLDFVITMSMQPN
;
A
#
# COMPACT_ATOMS: atom_id res chain seq x y z
N MET A 1 -38.59 -6.81 -16.04
CA MET A 1 -38.18 -6.76 -14.62
C MET A 1 -36.65 -6.83 -14.56
N LEU A 2 -35.99 -5.69 -14.77
CA LEU A 2 -35.06 -5.04 -13.84
C LEU A 2 -34.02 -5.97 -13.19
N GLY A 3 -32.93 -6.23 -13.92
CA GLY A 3 -31.64 -6.63 -13.34
C GLY A 3 -30.78 -5.38 -13.19
N VAL A 4 -30.60 -4.94 -11.95
CA VAL A 4 -29.88 -3.74 -11.53
C VAL A 4 -28.44 -3.74 -12.06
N ALA A 5 -28.11 -2.78 -12.91
CA ALA A 5 -26.74 -2.46 -13.30
C ALA A 5 -26.02 -1.86 -12.08
N MET A 6 -25.28 -2.69 -11.35
CA MET A 6 -24.33 -2.23 -10.34
C MET A 6 -23.26 -1.38 -11.02
N HIS A 7 -23.43 -0.06 -10.92
CA HIS A 7 -22.41 0.96 -11.05
C HIS A 7 -21.36 0.76 -9.93
N ALA A 8 -20.48 -0.23 -10.10
CA ALA A 8 -19.26 -0.32 -9.32
C ALA A 8 -18.21 0.56 -10.02
N GLY A 9 -17.90 1.71 -9.41
CA GLY A 9 -16.93 2.70 -9.87
C GLY A 9 -15.49 2.21 -9.92
N ARG A 10 -15.21 1.15 -10.69
CA ARG A 10 -13.86 0.83 -11.14
C ARG A 10 -13.52 1.80 -12.26
N GLY A 11 -12.92 2.92 -11.90
CA GLY A 11 -12.23 3.78 -12.87
C GLY A 11 -11.35 2.90 -13.75
N LYS A 12 -11.60 2.91 -15.06
CA LYS A 12 -10.80 2.14 -16.01
C LYS A 12 -9.34 2.59 -15.83
N PRO A 13 -8.37 1.69 -15.66
CA PRO A 13 -6.97 2.10 -15.61
C PRO A 13 -6.68 2.92 -16.88
N PHE A 14 -6.13 4.12 -16.68
CA PHE A 14 -5.76 5.00 -17.78
C PHE A 14 -4.84 4.23 -18.74
N PRO A 15 -5.11 4.25 -20.06
CA PRO A 15 -4.24 3.60 -21.03
C PRO A 15 -2.80 4.10 -20.85
N PRO A 16 -1.77 3.26 -20.99
CA PRO A 16 -0.38 3.73 -20.93
C PRO A 16 -0.16 4.86 -21.92
N GLY A 17 0.29 6.02 -21.42
CA GLY A 17 0.36 7.28 -22.17
C GLY A 17 -0.80 8.25 -21.92
N SER A 18 -1.80 7.88 -21.10
CA SER A 18 -2.92 8.75 -20.72
C SER A 18 -2.65 9.47 -19.41
N ARG A 19 -1.40 9.92 -19.24
CA ARG A 19 -1.11 10.99 -18.29
C ARG A 19 -1.79 12.24 -18.84
N PRO A 20 -2.33 13.11 -17.98
CA PRO A 20 -2.92 14.35 -18.47
C PRO A 20 -1.86 15.13 -19.30
N PRO A 21 -2.29 15.83 -20.36
CA PRO A 21 -1.42 16.25 -21.47
C PRO A 21 -0.25 17.18 -21.08
N GLU A 22 -0.25 17.71 -19.86
CA GLU A 22 0.86 18.42 -19.22
C GLU A 22 2.11 17.55 -19.00
N ASP A 23 1.97 16.26 -18.69
CA ASP A 23 3.09 15.35 -18.41
C ASP A 23 3.83 14.92 -19.68
N SER A 24 3.18 15.01 -20.85
CA SER A 24 3.78 14.68 -22.15
C SER A 24 5.01 15.52 -22.49
N LYS A 25 5.13 16.72 -21.90
CA LYS A 25 6.25 17.62 -22.12
C LYS A 25 7.52 17.16 -21.38
N LEU A 26 7.38 16.38 -20.32
CA LEU A 26 8.50 15.82 -19.55
C LEU A 26 9.12 14.60 -20.27
N THR A 27 8.30 13.79 -20.96
CA THR A 27 8.77 12.59 -21.69
C THR A 27 9.53 12.91 -22.98
N ARG A 28 9.25 14.07 -23.62
CA ARG A 28 9.87 14.45 -24.91
C ARG A 28 11.36 14.79 -24.83
N VAL A 29 11.94 14.99 -23.65
CA VAL A 29 13.30 15.54 -23.53
C VAL A 29 14.41 14.49 -23.71
N LYS A 30 14.14 13.17 -23.74
CA LYS A 30 15.24 12.19 -23.88
C LYS A 30 14.84 10.79 -24.39
N ILE A 31 14.21 10.64 -25.55
CA ILE A 31 14.19 9.33 -26.25
C ILE A 31 14.54 9.53 -27.72
N GLN A 32 15.83 9.73 -27.99
CA GLN A 32 16.40 9.52 -29.31
C GLN A 32 16.50 7.99 -29.55
N LYS A 33 15.51 7.45 -30.27
CA LYS A 33 15.47 6.19 -31.04
C LYS A 33 16.17 4.92 -30.46
N THR A 34 15.36 3.94 -30.04
CA THR A 34 15.62 2.48 -30.22
C THR A 34 14.27 1.72 -30.14
N PRO A 35 14.14 0.50 -30.70
CA PRO A 35 12.94 0.04 -31.42
C PRO A 35 11.71 -0.15 -30.53
N THR A 36 10.56 0.21 -31.09
CA THR A 36 9.38 0.78 -30.42
C THR A 36 8.39 -0.23 -29.80
N THR A 37 8.70 -1.52 -29.70
CA THR A 37 7.74 -2.51 -29.15
C THR A 37 8.08 -2.92 -27.71
N THR A 38 9.35 -3.21 -27.41
CA THR A 38 9.75 -3.77 -26.11
C THR A 38 9.75 -2.73 -24.98
N THR A 39 10.11 -1.48 -25.25
CA THR A 39 10.21 -0.43 -24.22
C THR A 39 8.84 -0.05 -23.67
N ASN A 40 7.84 0.08 -24.54
CA ASN A 40 6.47 0.42 -24.15
C ASN A 40 5.83 -0.69 -23.30
N GLU A 41 6.12 -1.95 -23.60
CA GLU A 41 5.64 -3.10 -22.82
C GLU A 41 6.28 -3.19 -21.44
N ILE A 42 7.58 -2.88 -21.34
CA ILE A 42 8.31 -2.87 -20.06
C ILE A 42 7.81 -1.72 -19.17
N GLU A 43 7.59 -0.53 -19.73
CA GLU A 43 7.04 0.63 -19.01
C GLU A 43 5.62 0.36 -18.54
N PHE A 44 4.75 -0.16 -19.42
CA PHE A 44 3.41 -0.59 -19.07
C PHE A 44 3.41 -1.64 -17.94
N THR A 45 4.31 -2.62 -18.00
CA THR A 45 4.42 -3.66 -16.97
C THR A 45 4.86 -3.09 -15.62
N ARG A 46 5.76 -2.10 -15.60
CA ARG A 46 6.17 -1.42 -14.36
C ARG A 46 5.04 -0.59 -13.77
N ASP A 47 4.36 0.21 -14.59
CA ASP A 47 3.23 1.03 -14.17
C ASP A 47 2.10 0.16 -13.58
N VAL A 48 1.79 -0.96 -14.22
CA VAL A 48 0.80 -1.93 -13.70
C VAL A 48 1.24 -2.51 -12.37
N ARG A 49 2.54 -2.83 -12.17
CA ARG A 49 3.04 -3.35 -10.90
C ARG A 49 2.98 -2.31 -9.79
N VAL A 50 3.41 -1.09 -10.06
CA VAL A 50 3.37 0.03 -9.10
C VAL A 50 1.92 0.33 -8.70
N ASN A 51 1.01 0.40 -9.67
CA ASN A 51 -0.40 0.68 -9.37
C ASN A 51 -1.04 -0.41 -8.49
N ARG A 52 -0.64 -1.67 -8.65
CA ARG A 52 -1.09 -2.76 -7.77
C ARG A 52 -0.53 -2.66 -6.35
N VAL A 53 0.71 -2.19 -6.17
CA VAL A 53 1.28 -1.92 -4.84
C VAL A 53 0.47 -0.82 -4.17
N ILE A 54 0.29 0.30 -4.86
CA ILE A 54 -0.47 1.45 -4.35
C ILE A 54 -1.89 1.02 -3.98
N HIS A 55 -2.56 0.23 -4.83
CA HIS A 55 -3.91 -0.25 -4.53
C HIS A 55 -3.95 -1.13 -3.27
N ASN A 56 -2.99 -2.05 -3.12
CA ASN A 56 -2.87 -2.84 -1.90
C ASN A 56 -2.62 -1.96 -0.67
N ASP A 57 -1.82 -0.91 -0.81
CA ASP A 57 -1.53 0.03 0.26
C ASP A 57 -2.75 0.84 0.66
N THR A 58 -3.52 1.32 -0.30
CA THR A 58 -4.79 2.01 -0.03
C THR A 58 -5.84 1.15 0.65
N GLU A 59 -5.81 -0.17 0.45
CA GLU A 59 -6.75 -1.09 1.09
C GLU A 59 -6.32 -1.50 2.50
N ASN A 60 -5.02 -1.48 2.85
CA ASN A 60 -4.52 -2.05 4.10
C ASN A 60 -3.95 -1.00 5.07
N ASP A 61 -3.21 0.00 4.58
CA ASP A 61 -2.54 0.99 5.43
C ASP A 61 -3.50 1.88 6.23
N PRO A 62 -4.64 2.34 5.67
CA PRO A 62 -5.57 3.16 6.43
C PRO A 62 -6.07 2.47 7.70
N TYR A 63 -6.33 1.16 7.64
CA TYR A 63 -6.75 0.38 8.80
C TYR A 63 -5.67 0.34 9.87
N PHE A 64 -4.41 0.10 9.49
CA PHE A 64 -3.30 0.11 10.44
C PHE A 64 -3.11 1.48 11.07
N PHE A 65 -3.19 2.58 10.31
CA PHE A 65 -3.02 3.93 10.87
C PHE A 65 -4.13 4.31 11.84
N ILE A 66 -5.38 3.94 11.56
CA ILE A 66 -6.49 4.15 12.49
C ILE A 66 -6.23 3.39 13.81
N LEU A 67 -5.82 2.13 13.73
CA LEU A 67 -5.49 1.32 14.91
C LEU A 67 -4.29 1.89 15.68
N LEU A 68 -3.23 2.30 14.99
CA LEU A 68 -2.03 2.87 15.59
C LEU A 68 -2.34 4.18 16.32
N LEU A 69 -3.12 5.07 15.69
CA LEU A 69 -3.54 6.33 16.30
C LEU A 69 -4.46 6.08 17.51
N SER A 70 -5.39 5.13 17.39
CA SER A 70 -6.28 4.74 18.48
C SER A 70 -5.45 4.22 19.66
N THR A 71 -4.50 3.31 19.41
CA THR A 71 -3.59 2.80 20.44
C THR A 71 -2.75 3.94 21.04
N ALA A 72 -2.29 4.91 20.25
CA ALA A 72 -1.51 6.05 20.74
C ALA A 72 -2.31 6.95 21.70
N ILE A 73 -3.60 7.20 21.43
CA ILE A 73 -4.45 8.09 22.22
C ILE A 73 -4.73 7.51 23.60
N PHE A 74 -4.95 6.20 23.68
CA PHE A 74 -5.34 5.54 24.92
C PHE A 74 -4.18 4.91 25.70
N SER A 75 -2.97 4.98 25.14
CA SER A 75 -1.76 4.44 25.76
C SER A 75 -1.22 5.43 26.80
N ASP A 76 -1.03 4.93 28.03
CA ASP A 76 -0.35 5.68 29.08
C ASP A 76 1.11 5.95 28.74
N ARG A 77 1.72 6.91 29.44
CA ARG A 77 3.09 7.40 29.18
C ARG A 77 4.17 6.30 29.20
N SER A 78 3.92 5.19 29.90
CA SER A 78 4.78 3.99 29.93
C SER A 78 4.60 3.06 28.72
N ASN A 79 3.42 3.08 28.09
CA ASN A 79 3.06 2.21 26.97
C ASN A 79 3.30 2.84 25.60
N CYS A 80 3.61 4.15 25.52
CA CYS A 80 3.88 4.86 24.26
C CYS A 80 5.01 4.21 23.43
N THR A 81 6.02 3.61 24.08
CA THR A 81 7.13 2.94 23.41
C THR A 81 6.65 1.81 22.50
N ARG A 82 5.60 1.08 22.91
CA ARG A 82 5.06 -0.07 22.15
C ARG A 82 4.41 0.39 20.86
N THR A 83 3.61 1.46 20.92
CA THR A 83 3.00 2.09 19.74
C THR A 83 4.06 2.56 18.74
N ILE A 84 5.15 3.18 19.21
CA ILE A 84 6.25 3.61 18.33
C ILE A 84 6.91 2.41 17.64
N VAL A 85 7.16 1.32 18.39
CA VAL A 85 7.75 0.09 17.84
C VAL A 85 6.86 -0.53 16.77
N TYR A 86 5.54 -0.61 16.99
CA TYR A 86 4.61 -1.12 15.98
C TYR A 86 4.64 -0.26 14.70
N GLY A 87 4.65 1.07 14.84
CA GLY A 87 4.73 1.98 13.70
C GLY A 87 6.02 1.79 12.88
N LEU A 88 7.17 1.69 13.55
CA LEU A 88 8.47 1.49 12.88
C LEU A 88 8.57 0.13 12.20
N LEU A 89 8.14 -0.95 12.88
CA LEU A 89 8.14 -2.28 12.29
C LEU A 89 7.23 -2.35 11.06
N TYR A 90 6.04 -1.74 11.15
CA TYR A 90 5.11 -1.70 10.03
C TYR A 90 5.72 -0.97 8.84
N LEU A 91 6.32 0.20 9.07
CA LEU A 91 7.01 0.96 8.03
C LEU A 91 8.08 0.13 7.32
N ILE A 92 8.95 -0.56 8.07
CA ILE A 92 10.01 -1.39 7.51
C ILE A 92 9.43 -2.53 6.65
N ILE A 93 8.38 -3.20 7.14
CA ILE A 93 7.71 -4.28 6.41
C ILE A 93 7.12 -3.77 5.09
N ARG A 94 6.51 -2.57 5.06
CA ARG A 94 5.94 -2.00 3.83
C ARG A 94 7.00 -1.58 2.83
N ILE A 95 8.12 -1.04 3.29
CA ILE A 95 9.28 -0.77 2.42
C ILE A 95 9.79 -2.07 1.80
N LEU A 96 9.97 -3.12 2.60
CA LEU A 96 10.38 -4.45 2.12
C LEU A 96 9.37 -5.05 1.14
N TYR A 97 8.06 -4.88 1.39
CA TYR A 97 7.00 -5.33 0.50
C TYR A 97 7.07 -4.63 -0.86
N ALA A 98 7.21 -3.31 -0.88
CA ALA A 98 7.33 -2.53 -2.10
C ALA A 98 8.57 -2.95 -2.91
N ILE A 99 9.71 -3.13 -2.25
CA ILE A 99 10.95 -3.62 -2.90
C ILE A 99 10.74 -5.02 -3.50
N ALA A 100 10.19 -5.96 -2.72
CA ALA A 100 9.92 -7.32 -3.19
C ALA A 100 8.94 -7.35 -4.38
N TYR A 101 7.98 -6.42 -4.41
CA TYR A 101 7.02 -6.29 -5.51
C TYR A 101 7.69 -5.79 -6.79
N ILE A 102 8.56 -4.79 -6.70
CA ILE A 102 9.31 -4.25 -7.84
C ILE A 102 10.27 -5.30 -8.41
N MET A 103 10.94 -6.05 -7.53
CA MET A 103 11.86 -7.14 -7.89
C MET A 103 11.13 -8.40 -8.40
N ALA A 104 9.79 -8.45 -8.33
CA ALA A 104 8.97 -9.58 -8.74
C ALA A 104 9.36 -10.93 -8.11
N PHE A 105 9.85 -10.90 -6.87
CA PHE A 105 10.24 -12.11 -6.15
C PHE A 105 9.00 -12.84 -5.58
N GLN A 106 8.59 -13.92 -6.26
CA GLN A 106 7.72 -14.94 -5.68
C GLN A 106 8.58 -15.94 -4.89
N PRO A 107 8.19 -16.40 -3.67
CA PRO A 107 6.92 -16.19 -2.95
C PRO A 107 6.96 -15.04 -1.90
N TRP A 108 8.06 -14.30 -1.84
CA TRP A 108 8.36 -13.31 -0.79
C TRP A 108 7.29 -12.24 -0.64
N ARG A 109 6.64 -11.84 -1.74
CA ARG A 109 5.50 -10.91 -1.71
C ARG A 109 4.40 -11.34 -0.72
N SER A 110 3.96 -12.59 -0.77
CA SER A 110 2.86 -13.07 0.07
C SER A 110 3.29 -13.21 1.53
N ILE A 111 4.53 -13.61 1.76
CA ILE A 111 5.10 -13.77 3.11
C ILE A 111 5.19 -12.41 3.80
N ILE A 112 5.75 -11.40 3.13
CA ILE A 112 5.89 -10.05 3.70
C ILE A 112 4.51 -9.41 3.93
N TYR A 113 3.56 -9.63 3.02
CA TYR A 113 2.18 -9.21 3.23
C TYR A 113 1.57 -9.85 4.49
N ALA A 114 1.75 -11.16 4.67
CA ALA A 114 1.26 -11.86 5.86
C ALA A 114 1.90 -11.33 7.16
N PHE A 115 3.19 -10.97 7.13
CA PHE A 115 3.85 -10.32 8.27
C PHE A 115 3.26 -8.96 8.58
N GLY A 116 2.95 -8.15 7.57
CA GLY A 116 2.27 -6.86 7.75
C GLY A 116 0.90 -7.05 8.41
N LEU A 117 0.13 -8.02 7.92
CA LEU A 117 -1.19 -8.35 8.48
C LEU A 117 -1.09 -8.88 9.92
N ALA A 118 -0.11 -9.73 10.21
CA ALA A 118 0.15 -10.23 11.56
C ALA A 118 0.52 -9.09 12.53
N LEU A 119 1.27 -8.10 12.06
CA LEU A 119 1.61 -6.92 12.87
C LEU A 119 0.38 -6.04 13.14
N THR A 120 -0.50 -5.87 12.14
CA THR A 120 -1.78 -5.17 12.33
C THR A 120 -2.65 -5.89 13.36
N LEU A 121 -2.71 -7.23 13.32
CA LEU A 121 -3.42 -8.03 14.32
C LEU A 121 -2.81 -7.85 15.72
N ALA A 122 -1.48 -7.88 15.83
CA ALA A 122 -0.79 -7.64 17.09
C ALA A 122 -1.11 -6.25 17.66
N CYS A 123 -1.13 -5.21 16.83
CA CYS A 123 -1.52 -3.87 17.23
C CYS A 123 -2.99 -3.81 17.67
N SER A 124 -3.90 -4.51 16.99
CA SER A 124 -5.32 -4.56 17.39
C SER A 124 -5.55 -5.26 18.73
N LEU A 125 -4.80 -6.33 19.01
CA LEU A 125 -4.86 -7.03 20.30
C LEU A 125 -4.33 -6.13 21.41
N ASP A 126 -3.23 -5.42 21.13
CA ASP A 126 -2.67 -4.49 22.09
C ASP A 126 -3.61 -3.34 22.44
N PHE A 127 -4.28 -2.81 21.42
CA PHE A 127 -5.32 -1.80 21.62
C PHE A 127 -6.41 -2.29 22.59
N VAL A 128 -6.92 -3.52 22.39
CA VAL A 128 -7.95 -4.10 23.27
C VAL A 128 -7.43 -4.30 24.70
N ILE A 129 -6.19 -4.76 24.87
CA ILE A 129 -5.58 -4.91 26.20
C ILE A 129 -5.48 -3.55 26.89
N THR A 130 -4.99 -2.54 26.17
CA THR A 130 -4.86 -1.18 26.67
C THR A 130 -6.21 -0.60 27.10
N MET A 131 -7.28 -0.83 26.32
CA MET A 131 -8.66 -0.49 26.70
C MET A 131 -9.12 -1.19 27.98
N SER A 132 -8.85 -2.50 28.10
CA SER A 132 -9.33 -3.29 29.24
C SER A 132 -8.66 -2.92 30.57
N MET A 133 -7.47 -2.31 30.51
CA MET A 133 -6.68 -1.94 31.68
C MET A 133 -6.99 -0.53 32.19
N GLN A 134 -7.85 0.23 31.50
CA GLN A 134 -8.23 1.56 31.96
C GLN A 134 -9.12 1.42 33.22
N PRO A 135 -8.75 2.04 34.35
CA PRO A 135 -9.61 2.05 35.53
C PRO A 135 -10.89 2.84 35.21
N ASN A 136 -12.05 2.25 35.54
CA ASN A 136 -13.37 2.89 35.43
C ASN A 136 -13.48 4.18 36.26
#